data_AF-A0AAQ3JLW7-F1
#
_entry.id   AF-A0AAQ3JLW7-F1
#
_cell.length_a   1.000
_cell.length_b   1.000
_cell.length_c   1.000
_cell.angle_alpha   90.00
_cell.angle_beta   90.00
_cell.angle_gamma   90.00
#
_symmetry.space_group_name_H-M   'P 1'
#
loop_
_entity.id
_entity.type
_entity.pdbx_description
1 polymer ?
#
loop_
_entity_poly.entity_id
_entity_poly.type
_entity_poly.pdbx_seq_one_letter_code
_entity_poly.pdbx_strand_id
1 'polypeptide(L)'
;MGSDISEVVIVGELPSLPPIKTTTSSRQLQEGDEAGERKEYGADGDEECVTPTSEEHRLKPAVVCPAAPRKRRPAKRRLGPPPKGFDAVPCDLASIFLALPPKKRVCVV
;
A
#
# COMPACT_ATOMS: atom_id res chain seq x y z
N MET A 1 8.09 -34.87 35.32
CA MET A 1 7.70 -33.49 35.00
C MET A 1 7.00 -33.54 33.66
N GLY A 2 5.68 -33.74 33.68
CA GLY A 2 4.86 -33.75 32.46
C GLY A 2 4.42 -32.33 32.19
N SER A 3 4.69 -31.82 30.98
CA SER A 3 4.20 -30.52 30.55
C SER A 3 2.84 -30.71 29.88
N ASP A 4 1.80 -30.24 30.55
CA ASP A 4 0.47 -30.02 29.97
C ASP A 4 0.57 -29.10 28.75
N ILE A 5 0.13 -29.58 27.59
CA ILE A 5 -0.01 -28.77 26.39
C ILE A 5 -1.39 -28.13 26.46
N SER A 6 -1.42 -26.82 26.68
CA SER A 6 -2.65 -26.04 26.74
C SER A 6 -3.42 -26.10 25.41
N GLU A 7 -4.70 -26.44 25.48
CA GLU A 7 -5.62 -26.45 24.34
C GLU A 7 -5.68 -25.09 23.63
N VAL A 8 -5.37 -25.09 22.33
CA VAL A 8 -5.71 -23.98 21.43
C VAL A 8 -7.14 -24.20 20.96
N VAL A 9 -8.07 -23.50 21.58
CA VAL A 9 -9.46 -23.40 21.11
C VAL A 9 -9.47 -22.47 19.91
N ILE A 10 -9.62 -23.02 18.71
CA ILE A 10 -9.86 -22.25 17.49
C ILE A 10 -11.32 -21.79 17.54
N VAL A 11 -11.54 -20.56 17.98
CA VAL A 11 -12.86 -19.93 17.95
C VAL A 11 -13.14 -19.42 16.53
N GLY A 12 -14.14 -20.02 15.90
CA GLY A 12 -14.94 -19.39 14.86
C GLY A 12 -14.50 -19.65 13.43
N GLU A 13 -15.23 -20.55 12.77
CA GLU A 13 -15.32 -20.57 11.30
C GLU A 13 -15.92 -19.23 10.84
N LEU A 14 -15.20 -18.51 9.99
CA LEU A 14 -15.70 -17.26 9.40
C LEU A 14 -16.81 -17.61 8.38
N PRO A 15 -17.95 -16.91 8.39
CA PRO A 15 -18.99 -17.16 7.41
C PRO A 15 -18.44 -16.91 6.00
N SER A 16 -18.70 -17.86 5.10
CA SER A 16 -18.34 -17.74 3.69
C SER A 16 -19.09 -16.55 3.07
N LEU A 17 -18.34 -15.49 2.76
CA LEU A 17 -18.86 -14.32 2.06
C LEU A 17 -18.70 -14.51 0.55
N PRO A 18 -19.66 -14.04 -0.27
CA PRO A 18 -19.53 -14.12 -1.72
C PRO A 18 -18.30 -13.34 -2.22
N PRO A 19 -17.69 -13.75 -3.34
CA PRO A 19 -16.53 -13.06 -3.90
C PRO A 19 -16.84 -11.60 -4.21
N ILE A 20 -16.01 -10.68 -3.70
CA ILE A 20 -16.12 -9.25 -3.99
C ILE A 20 -15.68 -9.00 -5.43
N LYS A 21 -16.61 -8.50 -6.26
CA LYS A 21 -16.29 -8.02 -7.61
C LYS A 21 -15.64 -6.64 -7.50
N THR A 22 -14.30 -6.60 -7.50
CA THR A 22 -13.57 -5.34 -7.63
C THR A 22 -13.44 -5.01 -9.12
N THR A 23 -14.02 -3.89 -9.54
CA THR A 23 -13.70 -3.29 -10.83
C THR A 23 -12.51 -2.35 -10.60
N THR A 24 -11.47 -2.47 -11.42
CA THR A 24 -10.39 -1.49 -11.44
C THR A 24 -10.94 -0.23 -12.06
N SER A 25 -11.40 0.71 -11.23
CA SER A 25 -11.68 2.07 -11.66
C SER A 25 -10.34 2.70 -12.07
N SER A 26 -9.98 2.52 -13.33
CA SER A 26 -8.89 3.24 -13.96
C SER A 26 -9.31 4.70 -14.00
N ARG A 27 -8.67 5.54 -13.18
CA ARG A 27 -8.86 6.99 -13.20
C ARG A 27 -8.35 7.53 -14.54
N GLN A 28 -9.22 7.62 -15.53
CA GLN A 28 -9.05 8.61 -16.60
C GLN A 28 -9.71 9.90 -16.13
N LEU A 29 -8.86 10.85 -15.72
CA LEU A 29 -9.23 12.25 -15.66
C LEU A 29 -9.36 12.77 -17.09
N GLN A 30 -10.58 13.17 -17.49
CA GLN A 30 -10.95 14.24 -18.44
C GLN A 30 -12.47 14.14 -18.66
N GLU A 31 -13.28 15.02 -18.06
CA GLU A 31 -13.68 16.36 -18.54
C GLU A 31 -14.73 16.28 -19.67
N GLY A 32 -15.97 16.66 -19.35
CA GLY A 32 -17.03 16.96 -20.34
C GLY A 32 -18.31 16.14 -20.24
N ASP A 33 -19.40 16.87 -19.97
CA ASP A 33 -20.80 16.65 -20.35
C ASP A 33 -21.70 15.68 -19.56
N GLU A 34 -22.88 16.20 -19.23
CA GLU A 34 -23.94 15.63 -18.42
C GLU A 34 -24.57 14.38 -19.03
N ALA A 35 -24.84 13.36 -18.20
CA ALA A 35 -26.12 12.65 -18.10
C ALA A 35 -25.91 11.35 -17.30
N GLY A 36 -26.10 11.43 -15.97
CA GLY A 36 -26.13 10.28 -15.08
C GLY A 36 -27.48 10.21 -14.37
N GLU A 37 -28.26 9.17 -14.69
CA GLU A 37 -29.58 8.81 -14.15
C GLU A 37 -29.88 9.28 -12.72
N ARG A 38 -30.88 10.16 -12.61
CA ARG A 38 -31.44 10.61 -11.34
C ARG A 38 -32.29 9.47 -10.75
N LYS A 39 -31.86 8.90 -9.62
CA LYS A 39 -32.79 8.17 -8.75
C LYS A 39 -33.81 9.17 -8.22
N GLU A 40 -35.07 8.95 -8.52
CA GLU A 40 -36.21 9.68 -7.98
C GLU A 40 -36.36 9.33 -6.50
N TYR A 41 -35.89 10.23 -5.64
CA TYR A 41 -36.34 10.34 -4.24
C TYR A 41 -37.36 11.47 -4.21
N GLY A 42 -38.51 11.18 -3.59
CA GLY A 42 -39.75 11.93 -3.74
C GLY A 42 -39.63 13.43 -3.54
N ALA A 43 -40.42 14.16 -4.33
CA ALA A 43 -40.61 15.59 -4.22
C ALA A 43 -41.21 15.96 -2.85
N ASP A 44 -40.42 16.65 -2.04
CA ASP A 44 -40.90 17.70 -1.16
C ASP A 44 -39.80 18.77 -1.11
N GLY A 45 -40.08 19.95 -1.66
CA GLY A 45 -39.18 21.11 -1.66
C GLY A 45 -38.10 21.12 -2.75
N ASP A 46 -38.31 21.94 -3.76
CA ASP A 46 -37.35 22.46 -4.72
C ASP A 46 -36.32 23.42 -4.07
N GLU A 47 -35.79 23.05 -2.90
CA GLU A 47 -34.66 23.74 -2.30
C GLU A 47 -33.37 23.19 -2.91
N GLU A 48 -32.90 23.91 -3.93
CA GLU A 48 -31.56 23.74 -4.48
C GLU A 48 -30.55 23.68 -3.31
N CYS A 49 -29.79 22.59 -3.18
CA CYS A 49 -28.87 22.43 -2.05
C CYS A 49 -27.81 23.55 -2.04
N VAL A 50 -27.98 24.57 -1.19
CA VAL A 50 -27.06 25.70 -1.08
C VAL A 50 -25.99 25.42 -0.02
N THR A 51 -24.72 25.52 -0.41
CA THR A 51 -23.62 25.49 0.57
C THR A 51 -23.70 26.75 1.45
N PRO A 52 -23.76 26.65 2.79
CA PRO A 52 -23.82 27.81 3.66
C PRO A 52 -22.58 28.69 3.48
N THR A 53 -22.79 29.96 3.12
CA THR A 53 -21.72 30.91 2.78
C THR A 53 -21.38 31.89 3.92
N SER A 54 -22.07 31.80 5.07
CA SER A 54 -21.86 32.72 6.18
C SER A 54 -20.47 32.56 6.81
N GLU A 55 -19.95 33.65 7.38
CA GLU A 55 -18.57 33.73 7.89
C GLU A 55 -18.26 32.67 8.96
N GLU A 56 -19.24 32.32 9.79
CA GLU A 56 -19.13 31.26 10.80
C GLU A 56 -18.79 29.88 10.20
N HIS A 57 -19.25 29.61 8.98
CA HIS A 57 -19.00 28.35 8.27
C HIS A 57 -17.76 28.41 7.36
N ARG A 58 -17.06 29.55 7.31
CA ARG A 58 -15.84 29.67 6.50
C ARG A 58 -14.69 28.96 7.20
N LEU A 59 -14.09 28.01 6.48
CA LEU A 59 -12.90 27.31 6.95
C LEU A 59 -11.75 28.30 7.14
N LYS A 60 -11.06 28.18 8.27
CA LYS A 60 -9.85 28.97 8.52
C LYS A 60 -8.80 28.65 7.45
N PRO A 61 -7.99 29.65 7.03
CA PRO A 61 -6.88 29.41 6.12
C PRO A 61 -5.99 28.27 6.62
N ALA A 62 -5.56 27.41 5.68
CA ALA A 62 -4.70 26.29 6.01
C ALA A 62 -3.39 26.80 6.64
N VAL A 63 -3.10 26.33 7.85
CA VAL A 63 -1.82 26.61 8.51
C VAL A 63 -0.73 25.80 7.81
N VAL A 64 0.32 26.49 7.36
CA VAL A 64 1.47 25.83 6.74
C VAL A 64 2.23 25.08 7.83
N CYS A 65 2.43 23.78 7.63
CA CYS A 65 3.21 22.98 8.55
C CYS A 65 4.67 23.48 8.56
N PRO A 66 5.28 23.73 9.73
CA PRO A 66 6.69 24.07 9.79
C PRO A 66 7.54 22.99 9.12
N ALA A 67 8.74 23.37 8.68
CA ALA A 67 9.64 22.42 8.03
C ALA A 67 9.86 21.19 8.91
N ALA A 68 9.79 19.99 8.29
CA ALA A 68 9.91 18.73 8.99
C ALA A 68 11.18 18.70 9.86
N PRO A 69 11.09 18.25 11.14
CA PRO A 69 12.25 18.09 12.00
C PRO A 69 13.34 17.26 11.31
N ARG A 70 14.52 17.84 11.11
CA ARG A 70 15.62 17.16 10.43
C ARG A 70 16.47 16.42 11.45
N LYS A 71 16.55 15.10 11.31
CA LYS A 71 17.53 14.29 12.06
C LYS A 71 18.94 14.76 11.72
N ARG A 72 19.84 14.78 12.72
CA ARG A 72 21.27 15.06 12.48
C ARG A 72 21.79 14.06 11.45
N ARG A 73 22.41 14.56 10.39
CA ARG A 73 23.05 13.70 9.39
C ARG A 73 24.19 12.95 10.09
N PRO A 74 24.27 11.62 9.97
CA PRO A 74 25.42 10.87 10.45
C PRO A 74 26.70 11.46 9.85
N ALA A 75 27.80 11.44 10.62
CA ALA A 75 29.09 11.85 10.11
C ALA A 75 29.42 11.05 8.83
N LYS A 76 29.96 11.72 7.81
CA LYS A 76 30.32 11.10 6.52
C LYS A 76 31.43 10.08 6.77
N ARG A 77 31.05 8.82 7.01
CA ARG A 77 31.99 7.71 7.15
C ARG A 77 32.67 7.51 5.80
N ARG A 78 34.00 7.44 5.81
CA ARG A 78 34.75 6.94 4.65
C ARG A 78 34.45 5.45 4.58
N LEU A 79 33.83 5.02 3.49
CA LEU A 79 33.64 3.61 3.18
C LEU A 79 34.97 3.06 2.69
N GLY A 80 35.92 2.92 3.61
CA GLY A 80 37.14 2.17 3.33
C GLY A 80 36.83 0.68 3.22
N PRO A 81 37.71 -0.10 2.57
CA PRO A 81 37.62 -1.56 2.62
C PRO A 81 37.59 -2.04 4.08
N PRO A 82 36.99 -3.21 4.35
CA PRO A 82 37.07 -3.83 5.67
C PRO A 82 38.54 -3.94 6.14
N PRO A 83 38.83 -3.89 7.46
CA PRO A 83 40.20 -3.99 7.97
C PRO A 83 40.95 -5.25 7.51
N LYS A 84 40.21 -6.31 7.20
CA LYS A 84 40.74 -7.59 6.72
C LYS A 84 40.78 -7.71 5.19
N GLY A 85 40.37 -6.68 4.46
CA GLY A 85 40.20 -6.75 3.01
C GLY A 85 39.00 -7.59 2.59
N PHE A 86 38.98 -7.96 1.32
CA PHE A 86 38.02 -8.91 0.74
C PHE A 86 38.73 -10.25 0.50
N ASP A 87 38.00 -11.34 0.63
CA ASP A 87 38.52 -12.66 0.29
C ASP A 87 38.74 -12.79 -1.22
N ALA A 88 39.73 -13.60 -1.61
CA ALA A 88 39.99 -13.91 -3.01
C ALA A 88 38.87 -14.82 -3.53
N VAL A 89 37.96 -14.24 -4.32
CA VAL A 89 36.89 -14.98 -5.00
C VAL A 89 37.41 -15.45 -6.36
N PRO A 90 37.22 -16.74 -6.74
CA PRO A 90 37.56 -17.22 -8.08
C PRO A 90 36.88 -16.36 -9.16
N CYS A 91 37.62 -16.00 -10.22
CA CYS A 91 37.10 -15.18 -11.32
C CYS A 91 35.93 -15.86 -12.03
N ASP A 92 35.99 -17.19 -12.14
CA ASP A 92 34.91 -17.97 -12.72
C ASP A 92 33.96 -18.47 -11.63
N LEU A 93 32.88 -17.72 -11.42
CA LEU A 93 31.83 -18.11 -10.49
C LEU A 93 31.05 -19.35 -10.98
N ALA A 94 31.03 -19.65 -12.27
CA ALA A 94 30.32 -20.85 -12.75
C ALA A 94 31.00 -22.14 -12.28
N SER A 95 32.32 -22.10 -12.06
CA SER A 95 33.09 -23.25 -11.56
C SER A 95 32.76 -23.66 -10.11
N ILE A 96 32.30 -22.72 -9.27
CA ILE A 96 31.96 -22.99 -7.86
C ILE A 96 30.52 -23.47 -7.67
N PHE A 97 29.66 -23.33 -8.69
CA PHE A 97 28.27 -23.77 -8.61
C PHE A 97 28.07 -25.11 -9.30
N LEU A 98 27.39 -26.03 -8.61
CA LEU A 98 26.89 -27.24 -9.24
C LEU A 98 25.70 -26.88 -10.12
N ALA A 99 25.82 -27.13 -11.42
CA ALA A 99 24.71 -26.94 -12.36
C ALA A 99 23.56 -27.89 -11.99
N LEU A 100 22.46 -27.32 -11.49
CA LEU A 100 21.24 -28.08 -11.26
C LEU A 100 20.49 -28.25 -12.59
N PRO A 101 19.86 -29.43 -12.83
CA PRO A 101 19.04 -29.61 -14.02
C PRO A 101 17.88 -28.60 -14.02
N PRO A 102 17.47 -28.10 -15.20
CA PRO A 102 16.37 -27.15 -15.29
C PRO A 102 15.10 -27.77 -14.70
N LYS A 103 14.62 -27.21 -13.58
CA LYS A 103 13.32 -27.58 -13.02
C LYS A 103 12.24 -27.04 -13.96
N LYS A 104 11.22 -27.87 -14.21
CA LYS A 104 10.11 -27.69 -15.16
C LYS A 104 9.66 -26.22 -15.22
N ARG A 105 9.54 -25.66 -16.43
CA ARG A 105 9.11 -24.27 -16.63
C ARG A 105 7.72 -24.08 -16.02
N VAL A 106 7.57 -23.06 -15.18
CA VAL A 106 6.25 -22.55 -14.82
C VAL A 106 5.69 -21.87 -16.08
N CYS A 107 4.68 -22.47 -16.69
CA CYS A 107 3.90 -21.80 -17.72
C CYS A 107 3.02 -20.76 -17.01
N VAL A 108 3.34 -19.48 -17.19
CA VAL A 108 2.40 -18.40 -16.88
C VAL A 108 1.41 -18.36 -18.04
N VAL A 109 0.18 -18.79 -17.76
CA VAL A 109 -0.99 -18.62 -18.65
C VAL A 109 -1.84 -17.50 -18.07
#